data_AF-A0A1G8K1V6-F1
#
_entry.id   AF-A0A1G8K1V6-F1
#
_cell.length_a   1.000
_cell.length_b   1.000
_cell.length_c   1.000
_cell.angle_alpha   90.00
_cell.angle_beta   90.00
_cell.angle_gamma   90.00
#
_symmetry.space_group_name_H-M   'P 1'
#
loop_
_entity.id
_entity.type
_entity.pdbx_description
1 polymer ?
#
loop_
_entity_poly.entity_id
_entity_poly.type
_entity_poly.pdbx_seq_one_letter_code
_entity_poly.pdbx_strand_id
1 'polypeptide(L)' 'METEETEAREIFAALGDGGQVVMPLQKTDWSPLYGIVKDRFGVTFQMNVTKEE' A
#
# COMPACT_ATOMS: atom_id res chain seq x y z
N MET A 1 -12.10 -4.84 -7.99
CA MET A 1 -12.37 -4.93 -6.54
C MET A 1 -11.48 -5.94 -5.81
N GLU A 2 -11.59 -7.26 -5.96
CA GLU A 2 -10.65 -8.20 -5.28
C GLU A 2 -9.22 -8.16 -5.86
N THR A 3 -9.11 -7.96 -7.17
CA THR A 3 -7.81 -7.91 -7.87
C THR A 3 -6.99 -6.69 -7.47
N GLU A 4 -7.60 -5.51 -7.34
CA GLU A 4 -6.89 -4.27 -6.98
C GLU A 4 -6.37 -4.31 -5.54
N GLU A 5 -7.15 -4.87 -4.61
CA GLU A 5 -6.69 -5.07 -3.23
C GLU A 5 -5.53 -6.08 -3.16
N THR A 6 -5.58 -7.13 -3.98
CA THR A 6 -4.51 -8.12 -4.08
C THR A 6 -3.24 -7.50 -4.68
N GLU A 7 -3.36 -6.80 -5.81
CA GLU A 7 -2.27 -6.11 -6.48
C GLU A 7 -1.63 -5.04 -5.58
N ALA A 8 -2.45 -4.28 -4.86
CA ALA A 8 -1.95 -3.29 -3.89
C ALA A 8 -1.10 -3.96 -2.79
N ARG A 9 -1.51 -5.13 -2.28
CA ARG A 9 -0.73 -5.88 -1.28
C ARG A 9 0.58 -6.39 -1.86
N GLU A 10 0.57 -6.90 -3.08
CA GLU A 10 1.78 -7.41 -3.76
C GLU A 10 2.79 -6.28 -4.02
N ILE A 11 2.33 -5.15 -4.58
CA ILE A 11 3.18 -3.98 -4.84
C ILE A 11 3.72 -3.42 -3.52
N PHE A 12 2.88 -3.29 -2.49
CA PHE A 12 3.31 -2.79 -1.18
C PHE A 12 4.34 -3.71 -0.53
N ALA A 13 4.17 -5.02 -0.63
CA ALA A 13 5.15 -6.00 -0.15
C ALA A 13 6.48 -5.88 -0.91
N ALA A 14 6.44 -5.71 -2.24
CA ALA A 14 7.63 -5.52 -3.06
C ALA A 14 8.39 -4.22 -2.73
N LEU A 15 7.67 -3.11 -2.49
CA LEU A 15 8.26 -1.85 -2.05
C LEU A 15 8.85 -1.95 -0.63
N GLY A 16 8.23 -2.76 0.22
CA GLY A 16 8.71 -3.05 1.58
C GLY A 16 9.95 -3.95 1.62
N ASP A 17 10.21 -4.72 0.56
CA ASP A 17 11.38 -5.59 0.49
C ASP A 17 12.69 -4.77 0.43
N GLY A 18 13.49 -4.89 1.50
CA GLY A 18 14.68 -4.09 1.73
C GLY A 18 14.39 -2.63 2.12
N GLY A 19 13.12 -2.28 2.30
CA GLY A 19 12.66 -0.97 2.76
C GLY A 19 12.18 -0.99 4.22
N GLN A 20 11.27 -0.08 4.53
CA GLN A 20 10.63 0.07 5.84
C GLN A 20 9.13 0.34 5.66
N VAL A 21 8.29 -0.53 6.22
CA VAL A 21 6.86 -0.26 6.38
C VAL A 21 6.69 0.80 7.47
N VAL A 22 6.21 1.98 7.09
CA VAL A 22 5.93 3.10 8.00
C VAL A 22 4.52 2.96 8.58
N MET A 23 3.58 2.58 7.73
CA MET A 23 2.19 2.29 8.07
C MET A 23 1.73 1.09 7.25
N PRO A 24 1.43 -0.07 7.87
CA PRO A 24 0.92 -1.24 7.14
C PRO A 24 -0.37 -0.91 6.38
N LEU A 25 -0.60 -1.60 5.26
CA LEU A 25 -1.87 -1.54 4.56
C LEU A 25 -3.01 -1.94 5.50
N GLN A 26 -3.95 -1.02 5.69
CA GLN A 26 -5.12 -1.21 6.53
C GLN A 26 -6.33 -0.49 5.94
N LYS A 27 -7.53 -0.93 6.32
CA LYS A 27 -8.77 -0.28 5.90
C LYS A 27 -8.93 1.08 6.59
N THR A 28 -9.37 2.07 5.84
CA THR A 28 -9.70 3.41 6.35
C THR A 28 -11.14 3.77 5.96
N ASP A 29 -11.65 4.88 6.48
CA ASP A 29 -13.02 5.33 6.19
C ASP A 29 -13.22 5.70 4.70
N TRP A 30 -12.13 6.10 4.03
CA TRP A 30 -12.13 6.62 2.66
C TRP A 30 -11.46 5.68 1.66
N SER A 31 -10.84 4.58 2.11
CA SER A 31 -10.21 3.59 1.24
C SER A 31 -10.30 2.17 1.81
N PRO A 32 -10.56 1.16 0.96
CA PRO A 32 -10.48 -0.24 1.36
C PRO A 32 -9.10 -0.63 1.92
N LEU A 33 -8.03 -0.06 1.37
CA LEU A 33 -6.65 -0.28 1.81
C LEU A 33 -5.82 0.98 1.63
N TYR A 34 -5.23 1.48 2.71
CA TYR A 34 -4.25 2.57 2.71
C TYR A 34 -3.02 2.20 3.54
N GLY A 35 -1.84 2.60 3.08
CA GLY A 35 -0.58 2.36 3.78
C GLY A 35 0.54 3.26 3.29
N ILE A 36 1.64 3.25 4.06
CA ILE A 36 2.85 4.03 3.79
C ILE A 36 4.06 3.11 3.90
N VAL A 37 4.87 3.08 2.86
CA VAL A 37 6.11 2.31 2.81
C VAL A 37 7.25 3.17 2.27
N LYS A 38 8.41 3.05 2.88
CA LYS A 38 9.65 3.63 2.39
C LYS A 38 10.46 2.54 1.73
N ASP A 39 10.82 2.70 0.46
CA ASP A 39 11.57 1.67 -0.27
C ASP A 39 13.05 1.59 0.17
N ARG A 40 13.78 0.63 -0.41
CA ARG A 40 15.22 0.44 -0.16
C ARG A 40 16.11 1.61 -0.57
N PHE A 41 15.61 2.50 -1.43
CA PHE A 41 16.32 3.69 -1.92
C PHE A 41 15.99 4.93 -1.07
N GLY A 42 15.05 4.81 -0.14
CA GLY A 42 14.61 5.85 0.78
C GLY A 42 13.44 6.70 0.26
N VAL A 43 12.81 6.32 -0.85
CA VAL A 43 11.63 6.99 -1.39
C VAL A 43 10.39 6.56 -0.60
N THR A 44 9.57 7.53 -0.20
CA THR A 44 8.34 7.26 0.57
C THR A 44 7.13 7.22 -0.36
N PHE A 45 6.43 6.10 -0.36
CA PHE A 45 5.20 5.87 -1.11
C PHE A 45 4.01 5.85 -0.16
N GLN A 46 2.96 6.59 -0.53
CA GLN A 46 1.63 6.45 0.05
C GLN A 46 0.77 5.76 -0.99
N MET A 47 0.12 4.67 -0.61
CA MET A 47 -0.70 3.86 -1.50
C MET A 47 -2.11 3.76 -0.95
N ASN A 48 -3.10 3.95 -1.80
CA ASN A 48 -4.50 3.69 -1.50
C ASN A 48 -5.18 2.95 -2.65
N VAL A 49 -6.14 2.08 -2.32
CA VAL A 49 -7.09 1.54 -3.30
C VAL A 49 -8.27 2.49 -3.39
N THR A 50 -8.62 2.91 -4.60
CA THR A 50 -9.84 3.72 -4.83
C THR A 50 -11.05 2.80 -4.86
N LYS A 51 -12.12 3.22 -4.18
CA LYS A 51 -13.42 2.58 -4.33
C LYS A 51 -14.14 3.32 -5.47
N GLU A 52 -14.32 2.67 -6.61
CA GLU A 52 -15.26 3.17 -7.62
C GLU A 52 -16.70 2.98 -7.08
N GLU A 53 -17.54 4.01 -7.24
CA GLU A 53 -18.97 3.97 -6.85
C GLU A 53 -19.85 3.40 -7.96
#